data_AF-A0AAW3MEJ5-F1
#
_entry.id   AF-A0AAW3MEJ5-F1
#
_cell.length_a   1.000
_cell.length_b   1.000
_cell.length_c   1.000
_cell.angle_alpha   90.00
_cell.angle_beta   90.00
_cell.angle_gamma   90.00
#
_symmetry.space_group_name_H-M   'P 1'
#
loop_
_entity.id
_entity.type
_entity.pdbx_description
1 polymer ?
#
loop_
_entity_poly.entity_id
_entity_poly.type
_entity_poly.pdbx_seq_one_letter_code
_entity_poly.pdbx_strand_id
1 'polypeptide(L)'
;MIETFLKQRIRRRHAEQRRFFREIFDWTILLYLVVPVGLFIIYEAIQILNGQADWVQTVPVAWILLGWILYGFLPAFYAWFEPADRLFFKPVPGAIVRMKWYSVRYHFVRIFLLTAGLQLFCFPLHLLRFDQSNITVLLTSLTLALLQPFFSFWTYRLSGQRFLRKWSGHLVLATGRISLLLLLWLQPHPVLFVVALCVLLFGSLHVRHWSLREDGLTEDILLSTKRQSSLSATVLELNGALPKPSHRKRPLLHPRLFKKTHQQLPLIIYLRDPSKRRFLLQLFAAMNYGLLVLPWIGRGLVIAFVLFVLYQEVKQHALWFRKQRFYRLVDSRITASTENKVI
;
A
#
# COMPACT_ATOMS: atom_id res chain seq x y z
N MET A 1 0.63 31.51 -2.70
CA MET A 1 -0.60 31.02 -3.38
C MET A 1 -0.49 29.54 -3.81
N ILE A 2 0.49 29.13 -4.63
CA ILE A 2 0.60 27.72 -5.09
C ILE A 2 0.88 26.76 -3.92
N GLU A 3 1.76 27.14 -3.00
CA GLU A 3 2.07 26.32 -1.82
C GLU A 3 0.85 26.12 -0.90
N THR A 4 0.01 27.15 -0.73
CA THR A 4 -1.22 27.06 0.06
C THR A 4 -2.25 26.14 -0.59
N PHE A 5 -2.41 26.20 -1.92
CA PHE A 5 -3.25 25.26 -2.67
C PHE A 5 -2.77 23.81 -2.50
N LEU A 6 -1.46 23.58 -2.62
CA LEU A 6 -0.89 22.25 -2.42
C LEU A 6 -1.14 21.74 -1.00
N LYS A 7 -0.89 22.56 0.04
CA LYS A 7 -1.14 22.18 1.43
C LYS A 7 -2.61 21.80 1.66
N GLN A 8 -3.54 22.54 1.08
CA GLN A 8 -4.97 22.22 1.14
C GLN A 8 -5.29 20.88 0.47
N ARG A 9 -4.73 20.61 -0.71
CA ARG A 9 -4.89 19.32 -1.42
C ARG A 9 -4.34 18.14 -0.63
N ILE A 10 -3.13 18.29 -0.10
CA ILE A 10 -2.50 17.29 0.77
C ILE A 10 -3.39 17.04 1.99
N ARG A 11 -3.86 18.09 2.66
CA ARG A 11 -4.73 17.97 3.85
C ARG A 11 -6.04 17.27 3.51
N ARG A 12 -6.68 17.62 2.40
CA ARG A 12 -7.91 16.98 1.91
C ARG A 12 -7.67 15.49 1.67
N ARG A 13 -6.59 15.14 0.96
CA ARG A 13 -6.26 13.74 0.67
C ARG A 13 -5.96 12.94 1.94
N HIS A 14 -5.24 13.49 2.90
CA HIS A 14 -5.03 12.83 4.19
C HIS A 14 -6.31 12.71 5.00
N ALA A 15 -7.23 13.66 4.89
CA ALA A 15 -8.55 13.54 5.51
C ALA A 15 -9.36 12.42 4.85
N GLU A 16 -9.36 12.31 3.53
CA GLU A 16 -9.99 11.23 2.76
C GLU A 16 -9.38 9.86 3.12
N GLN A 17 -8.05 9.74 3.13
CA GLN A 17 -7.36 8.51 3.52
C GLN A 17 -7.63 8.13 4.98
N ARG A 18 -7.64 9.09 5.91
CA ARG A 18 -7.99 8.83 7.31
C ARG A 18 -9.45 8.40 7.47
N ARG A 19 -10.38 8.99 6.70
CA ARG A 19 -11.79 8.56 6.67
C ARG A 19 -11.87 7.13 6.12
N PHE A 20 -11.20 6.83 5.02
CA PHE A 20 -11.11 5.49 4.45
C PHE A 20 -10.58 4.45 5.45
N PHE A 21 -9.44 4.72 6.09
CA PHE A 21 -8.91 3.79 7.09
C PHE A 21 -9.84 3.65 8.29
N ARG A 22 -10.50 4.72 8.72
CA ARG A 22 -11.50 4.65 9.80
C ARG A 22 -12.76 3.86 9.38
N GLU A 23 -13.13 3.92 8.10
CA GLU A 23 -14.26 3.16 7.55
C GLU A 23 -13.97 1.67 7.45
N ILE A 24 -12.73 1.30 7.12
CA ILE A 24 -12.26 -0.08 7.12
C ILE A 24 -12.08 -0.57 8.54
N PHE A 25 -11.23 0.09 9.34
CA PHE A 25 -10.90 -0.31 10.71
C PHE A 25 -11.99 0.13 11.71
N ASP A 26 -13.17 -0.49 11.64
CA ASP A 26 -14.13 -0.46 12.75
C ASP A 26 -13.49 -1.13 13.99
N TRP A 27 -13.97 -0.79 15.18
CA TRP A 27 -13.46 -1.32 16.44
C TRP A 27 -13.48 -2.85 16.52
N THR A 28 -14.36 -3.52 15.77
CA THR A 28 -14.37 -4.97 15.65
C THR A 28 -13.13 -5.48 14.93
N ILE A 29 -12.70 -4.85 13.83
CA ILE A 29 -11.43 -5.18 13.17
C ILE A 29 -10.25 -4.80 14.06
N LEU A 30 -10.34 -3.64 14.72
CA LEU A 30 -9.29 -3.18 15.62
C LEU A 30 -9.03 -4.22 16.73
N LEU A 31 -10.09 -4.70 17.39
CA LEU A 31 -9.99 -5.58 18.54
C LEU A 31 -9.66 -7.04 18.17
N TYR A 32 -10.21 -7.56 17.07
CA TYR A 32 -10.05 -8.97 16.70
C TYR A 32 -8.95 -9.25 15.68
N LEU A 33 -8.44 -8.23 14.99
CA LEU A 33 -7.40 -8.39 13.97
C LEU A 33 -6.18 -7.53 14.29
N VAL A 34 -6.35 -6.22 14.45
CA VAL A 34 -5.21 -5.30 14.61
C VAL A 34 -4.47 -5.53 15.92
N VAL A 35 -5.18 -5.64 17.05
CA VAL A 35 -4.58 -5.86 18.37
C VAL A 35 -3.83 -7.21 18.43
N PRO A 36 -4.41 -8.37 18.05
CA PRO A 36 -3.68 -9.63 18.06
C PRO A 36 -2.45 -9.65 17.15
N VAL A 37 -2.58 -9.13 15.92
CA VAL A 37 -1.45 -9.05 14.98
C VAL A 37 -0.37 -8.10 15.50
N GLY A 38 -0.75 -6.97 16.09
CA GLY A 38 0.19 -6.03 16.70
C GLY A 38 0.96 -6.64 17.87
N LEU A 39 0.27 -7.36 18.76
CA LEU A 39 0.90 -8.07 19.87
C LEU A 39 1.85 -9.17 19.38
N PHE A 40 1.47 -9.91 18.34
CA PHE A 40 2.35 -10.90 17.70
C PHE A 40 3.61 -10.26 17.11
N ILE A 41 3.47 -9.14 16.40
CA ILE A 41 4.62 -8.40 15.85
C ILE A 41 5.54 -7.90 16.96
N ILE A 42 4.99 -7.40 18.08
CA ILE A 42 5.79 -6.96 19.24
C ILE A 42 6.53 -8.15 19.87
N TYR A 43 5.85 -9.28 20.07
CA TYR A 43 6.45 -10.49 20.59
C TYR A 43 7.61 -10.97 19.71
N GLU A 44 7.41 -11.07 18.40
CA GLU A 44 8.45 -11.45 17.44
C GLU A 44 9.60 -10.43 17.44
N ALA A 45 9.31 -9.13 17.50
CA ALA A 45 10.34 -8.10 17.57
C ALA A 45 11.23 -8.25 18.82
N ILE A 46 10.66 -8.60 19.97
CA ILE A 46 11.41 -8.89 21.20
C ILE A 46 12.29 -10.14 21.01
N GLN A 47 11.76 -11.22 20.43
CA GLN A 47 12.52 -12.44 20.17
C GLN A 47 13.70 -12.19 19.21
N ILE A 48 13.49 -11.36 18.19
CA ILE A 48 14.54 -10.90 17.27
C ILE A 48 15.60 -10.12 18.04
N LEU A 49 15.21 -9.12 18.85
CA LEU A 49 16.17 -8.32 19.62
C LEU A 49 16.99 -9.15 20.62
N ASN A 50 16.40 -10.21 21.18
CA ASN A 50 17.08 -11.14 22.09
C ASN A 50 17.91 -12.22 21.36
N GLY A 51 17.94 -12.22 20.03
CA GLY A 51 18.66 -13.21 19.22
C GLY A 51 18.06 -14.62 19.25
N GLN A 52 16.85 -14.79 19.76
CA GLN A 52 16.16 -16.09 19.91
C GLN A 52 15.26 -16.44 18.72
N ALA A 53 15.35 -15.68 17.63
CA ALA A 53 14.52 -15.84 16.44
C ALA A 53 15.22 -16.69 15.36
N ASP A 54 15.38 -17.99 15.61
CA ASP A 54 16.06 -18.93 14.70
C ASP A 54 15.44 -18.96 13.29
N TRP A 55 14.15 -18.61 13.21
CA TRP A 55 13.45 -18.56 11.94
C TRP A 55 13.98 -17.50 10.99
N VAL A 56 14.58 -16.42 11.51
CA VAL A 56 15.20 -15.37 10.70
C VAL A 56 16.33 -15.96 9.85
N GLN A 57 17.05 -16.96 10.37
CA GLN A 57 18.10 -17.69 9.64
C GLN A 57 17.58 -18.72 8.65
N THR A 58 16.32 -19.15 8.78
CA THR A 58 15.75 -20.19 7.90
C THR A 58 14.82 -19.63 6.82
N VAL A 59 14.32 -18.40 6.96
CA VAL A 59 13.47 -17.78 5.93
C VAL A 59 14.25 -17.56 4.63
N PRO A 60 13.76 -18.08 3.49
CA PRO A 60 14.40 -17.84 2.20
C PRO A 60 14.46 -16.35 1.87
N VAL A 61 15.63 -15.90 1.43
CA VAL A 61 15.86 -14.51 0.98
C VAL A 61 14.84 -14.09 -0.10
N ALA A 62 14.39 -15.04 -0.93
CA ALA A 62 13.36 -14.82 -1.94
C ALA A 62 12.05 -14.23 -1.36
N TRP A 63 11.61 -14.66 -0.17
CA TRP A 63 10.40 -14.12 0.46
C TRP A 63 10.59 -12.68 0.96
N ILE A 64 11.76 -12.38 1.49
CA ILE A 64 12.13 -11.02 1.90
C ILE A 64 12.15 -10.11 0.66
N LEU A 65 12.77 -10.57 -0.43
CA LEU A 65 12.80 -9.85 -1.71
C LEU A 65 11.40 -9.64 -2.28
N LEU A 66 10.52 -10.64 -2.22
CA LEU A 66 9.14 -10.51 -2.67
C LEU A 66 8.42 -9.39 -1.92
N GLY A 67 8.57 -9.32 -0.59
CA GLY A 67 8.02 -8.22 0.22
C GLY A 67 8.54 -6.86 -0.23
N TRP A 68 9.85 -6.74 -0.48
CA TRP A 68 10.46 -5.52 -1.00
C TRP A 68 10.00 -5.16 -2.40
N ILE A 69 9.82 -6.13 -3.29
CA ILE A 69 9.28 -5.95 -4.64
C ILE A 69 7.87 -5.38 -4.57
N LEU A 70 7.00 -6.01 -3.78
CA LEU A 70 5.62 -5.55 -3.56
C LEU A 70 5.61 -4.12 -3.00
N TYR A 71 6.46 -3.82 -2.01
CA TYR A 71 6.63 -2.47 -1.49
C TYR A 71 7.10 -1.46 -2.54
N GLY A 72 7.99 -1.87 -3.45
CA GLY A 72 8.47 -1.02 -4.54
C GLY A 72 7.42 -0.70 -5.59
N PHE A 73 6.49 -1.62 -5.80
CA PHE A 73 5.37 -1.43 -6.71
C PHE A 73 4.20 -0.69 -6.09
N LEU A 74 4.17 -0.49 -4.76
CA LEU A 74 3.19 0.42 -4.15
C LEU A 74 3.45 1.85 -4.68
N PRO A 75 2.53 2.39 -5.50
CA PRO A 75 2.78 3.68 -6.14
C PRO A 75 2.65 4.80 -5.11
N ALA A 76 3.77 5.41 -4.74
CA ALA A 76 3.80 6.46 -3.72
C ALA A 76 3.87 7.88 -4.30
N PHE A 77 4.29 8.03 -5.56
CA PHE A 77 4.48 9.32 -6.24
C PHE A 77 3.36 9.65 -7.23
N TYR A 78 2.91 10.91 -7.23
CA TYR A 78 2.14 11.55 -8.30
C TYR A 78 2.31 13.07 -8.23
N ALA A 79 2.03 13.76 -9.33
CA ALA A 79 1.96 15.21 -9.33
C ALA A 79 0.59 15.67 -8.79
N TRP A 80 0.56 16.73 -7.97
CA TRP A 80 -0.67 17.24 -7.35
C TRP A 80 -1.53 18.10 -8.29
N PHE A 81 -1.68 17.67 -9.54
CA PHE A 81 -2.52 18.36 -10.51
C PHE A 81 -3.95 17.82 -10.51
N GLU A 82 -4.90 18.73 -10.70
CA GLU A 82 -6.32 18.47 -10.91
C GLU A 82 -6.74 18.95 -12.31
N PRO A 83 -7.82 18.42 -12.91
CA PRO A 83 -8.28 18.84 -14.23
C PRO A 83 -8.54 20.36 -14.37
N ALA A 84 -9.02 21.00 -13.29
CA ALA A 84 -9.29 22.43 -13.25
C ALA A 84 -8.02 23.30 -13.39
N ASP A 85 -6.84 22.77 -13.01
CA ASP A 85 -5.57 23.51 -13.04
C ASP A 85 -5.15 23.94 -14.43
N ARG A 86 -5.66 23.28 -15.47
CA ARG A 86 -5.41 23.65 -16.86
C ARG A 86 -5.86 25.08 -17.17
N LEU A 87 -6.95 25.53 -16.53
CA LEU A 87 -7.49 26.88 -16.73
C LEU A 87 -6.77 27.92 -15.87
N PHE A 88 -6.38 27.55 -14.64
CA PHE A 88 -5.79 28.48 -13.67
C PHE A 88 -4.27 28.66 -13.81
N PHE A 89 -3.54 27.64 -14.27
CA PHE A 89 -2.08 27.72 -14.38
C PHE A 89 -1.57 28.17 -15.75
N LYS A 90 -2.41 28.08 -16.80
CA LYS A 90 -2.05 28.59 -18.13
C LYS A 90 -1.70 30.10 -18.15
N PRO A 91 -2.41 30.99 -17.42
CA PRO A 91 -2.07 32.41 -17.40
C PRO A 91 -0.93 32.77 -16.42
N VAL A 92 -0.45 31.85 -15.57
CA VAL A 92 0.56 32.17 -14.54
C VAL A 92 1.90 31.49 -14.86
N PRO A 93 2.92 32.23 -15.34
CA PRO A 93 4.20 31.65 -15.71
C PRO A 93 4.88 30.99 -14.50
N GLY A 94 5.53 29.84 -14.74
CA GLY A 94 6.22 29.07 -13.70
C GLY A 94 5.31 28.46 -12.63
N ALA A 95 3.97 28.57 -12.73
CA ALA A 95 3.07 27.94 -11.77
C ALA A 95 3.16 26.41 -11.83
N ILE A 96 3.21 25.86 -13.05
CA ILE A 96 3.35 24.43 -13.32
C ILE A 96 4.65 23.90 -12.73
N VAL A 97 5.77 24.57 -13.03
CA VAL A 97 7.10 24.22 -12.50
C VAL A 97 7.12 24.21 -10.97
N ARG A 98 6.61 25.27 -10.35
CA ARG A 98 6.51 25.35 -8.88
C ARG A 98 5.67 24.20 -8.32
N MET A 99 4.52 23.91 -8.92
CA MET A 99 3.66 22.82 -8.47
C MET A 99 4.32 21.44 -8.60
N LYS A 100 5.05 21.19 -9.69
CA LYS A 100 5.88 19.97 -9.88
C LYS A 100 6.96 19.88 -8.81
N TRP A 101 7.71 20.95 -8.58
CA TRP A 101 8.78 21.00 -7.58
C TRP A 101 8.26 20.70 -6.17
N TYR A 102 7.17 21.32 -5.75
CA TYR A 102 6.60 21.04 -4.43
C TYR A 102 6.04 19.61 -4.34
N SER A 103 5.45 19.08 -5.41
CA SER A 103 5.00 17.69 -5.47
C SER A 103 6.18 16.72 -5.29
N VAL A 104 7.28 16.97 -6.02
CA VAL A 104 8.54 16.23 -5.89
C VAL A 104 9.04 16.25 -4.46
N ARG A 105 9.25 17.44 -3.90
CA ARG A 105 9.78 17.60 -2.54
C ARG A 105 8.91 16.88 -1.51
N TYR A 106 7.59 17.07 -1.58
CA TYR A 106 6.66 16.44 -0.64
C TYR A 106 6.74 14.90 -0.68
N HIS A 107 6.63 14.31 -1.87
CA HIS A 107 6.64 12.86 -2.00
C HIS A 107 8.02 12.28 -1.71
N PHE A 108 9.12 12.94 -2.11
CA PHE A 108 10.46 12.47 -1.83
C PHE A 108 10.73 12.39 -0.34
N VAL A 109 10.42 13.46 0.41
CA VAL A 109 10.57 13.47 1.87
C VAL A 109 9.67 12.41 2.50
N ARG A 110 8.40 12.32 2.10
CA ARG A 110 7.47 11.33 2.65
C ARG A 110 7.94 9.89 2.40
N ILE A 111 8.34 9.57 1.17
CA ILE A 111 8.80 8.21 0.80
C ILE A 111 10.11 7.88 1.50
N PHE A 112 11.05 8.83 1.55
CA PHE A 112 12.30 8.70 2.28
C PHE A 112 12.03 8.38 3.75
N LEU A 113 11.22 9.18 4.44
CA LEU A 113 10.91 8.98 5.87
C LEU A 113 10.20 7.64 6.13
N LEU A 114 9.22 7.27 5.30
CA LEU A 114 8.53 5.99 5.43
C LEU A 114 9.49 4.81 5.22
N THR A 115 10.36 4.90 4.22
CA THR A 115 11.31 3.82 3.89
C THR A 115 12.43 3.75 4.92
N ALA A 116 12.95 4.89 5.38
CA ALA A 116 13.93 4.95 6.46
C ALA A 116 13.35 4.36 7.75
N GLY A 117 12.12 4.71 8.11
CA GLY A 117 11.43 4.13 9.26
C GLY A 117 11.23 2.61 9.13
N LEU A 118 10.85 2.13 7.95
CA LEU A 118 10.73 0.69 7.67
C LEU A 118 12.09 -0.02 7.77
N GLN A 119 13.15 0.55 7.20
CA GLN A 119 14.50 -0.02 7.26
C GLN A 119 15.05 -0.04 8.69
N LEU A 120 14.80 1.01 9.47
CA LEU A 120 15.15 1.05 10.88
C LEU A 120 14.38 0.00 11.69
N PHE A 121 13.11 -0.22 11.38
CA PHE A 121 12.33 -1.29 12.00
C PHE A 121 12.87 -2.69 11.63
N CYS A 122 13.34 -2.86 10.39
CA CYS A 122 13.97 -4.10 9.92
C CYS A 122 15.46 -4.21 10.28
N PHE A 123 16.06 -3.21 10.92
CA PHE A 123 17.48 -3.18 11.28
C PHE A 123 17.97 -4.42 12.05
N PRO A 124 17.31 -4.87 13.14
CA PRO A 124 17.78 -6.04 13.88
C PRO A 124 17.66 -7.34 13.06
N LEU A 125 16.69 -7.43 12.14
CA LEU A 125 16.57 -8.55 11.20
C LEU A 125 17.77 -8.61 10.24
N HIS A 126 18.21 -7.45 9.73
CA HIS A 126 19.35 -7.38 8.82
C HIS A 126 20.66 -7.78 9.50
N LEU A 127 20.86 -7.33 10.74
CA LEU A 127 22.04 -7.70 11.54
C LEU A 127 22.11 -9.20 11.78
N LEU A 128 21.02 -9.80 12.28
CA LEU A 128 20.98 -11.23 12.53
C LEU A 128 21.19 -12.03 11.26
N ARG A 129 20.50 -11.66 10.16
CA ARG A 129 20.48 -12.46 8.94
C ARG A 129 21.80 -12.46 8.16
N PHE A 130 22.44 -11.30 8.06
CA PHE A 130 23.57 -11.11 7.16
C PHE A 130 24.90 -11.00 7.89
N ASP A 131 24.91 -11.08 9.21
CA ASP A 131 26.10 -10.99 10.07
C ASP A 131 27.00 -9.79 9.70
N GLN A 132 26.34 -8.66 9.43
CA GLN A 132 26.98 -7.44 8.96
C GLN A 132 27.29 -6.50 10.12
N SER A 133 28.31 -5.66 9.97
CA SER A 133 28.57 -4.62 10.96
C SER A 133 27.42 -3.59 11.01
N ASN A 134 27.16 -3.04 12.19
CA ASN A 134 26.13 -2.00 12.39
C ASN A 134 26.25 -0.85 11.38
N ILE A 135 27.48 -0.42 11.09
CA ILE A 135 27.76 0.67 10.14
C ILE A 135 27.33 0.27 8.72
N THR A 136 27.64 -0.95 8.28
CA THR A 136 27.25 -1.44 6.95
C THR A 136 25.73 -1.57 6.81
N VAL A 137 25.02 -2.03 7.85
CA VAL A 137 23.55 -2.11 7.83
C VAL A 137 22.91 -0.72 7.81
N LEU A 138 23.46 0.24 8.56
CA LEU A 138 22.98 1.63 8.53
C LEU A 138 23.20 2.28 7.15
N LEU A 139 24.38 2.07 6.56
CA LEU A 139 24.72 2.64 5.26
C LEU A 139 23.86 2.05 4.13
N THR A 140 23.65 0.73 4.12
CA THR A 140 22.75 0.07 3.17
C THR A 140 21.32 0.54 3.35
N SER A 141 20.82 0.62 4.59
CA SER A 141 19.49 1.13 4.92
C SER A 141 19.28 2.56 4.41
N LEU A 142 20.25 3.45 4.67
CA LEU A 142 20.23 4.84 4.20
C LEU A 142 20.23 4.91 2.67
N THR A 143 21.10 4.13 2.02
CA THR A 143 21.20 4.08 0.56
C THR A 143 19.88 3.65 -0.06
N LEU A 144 19.24 2.61 0.48
CA LEU A 144 17.94 2.13 0.00
C LEU A 144 16.82 3.14 0.24
N ALA A 145 16.82 3.82 1.40
CA ALA A 145 15.86 4.89 1.70
C ALA A 145 16.01 6.07 0.73
N LEU A 146 17.24 6.44 0.35
CA LEU A 146 17.52 7.52 -0.60
C LEU A 146 17.12 7.15 -2.05
N LEU A 147 17.31 5.90 -2.45
CA LEU A 147 16.97 5.44 -3.81
C LEU A 147 15.46 5.25 -4.01
N GLN A 148 14.72 4.88 -2.96
CA GLN A 148 13.30 4.55 -3.05
C GLN A 148 12.41 5.65 -3.67
N PRO A 149 12.55 6.96 -3.32
CA PRO A 149 11.84 8.04 -4.00
C PRO A 149 12.05 8.07 -5.51
N PHE A 150 13.27 7.80 -5.99
CA PHE A 150 13.58 7.80 -7.41
C PHE A 150 12.93 6.61 -8.12
N PHE A 151 12.98 5.41 -7.53
CA PHE A 151 12.22 4.26 -8.03
C PHE A 151 10.72 4.56 -8.12
N SER A 152 10.14 5.20 -7.10
CA SER A 152 8.74 5.61 -7.14
C SER A 152 8.45 6.67 -8.22
N PHE A 153 9.41 7.54 -8.52
CA PHE A 153 9.29 8.53 -9.58
C PHE A 153 9.36 7.90 -10.98
N TRP A 154 10.31 6.99 -11.22
CA TRP A 154 10.41 6.31 -12.52
C TRP A 154 9.21 5.41 -12.78
N THR A 155 8.71 4.68 -11.78
CA THR A 155 7.47 3.91 -11.90
C THR A 155 6.26 4.81 -12.19
N TYR A 156 6.25 6.06 -11.70
CA TYR A 156 5.28 7.08 -12.12
C TYR A 156 5.38 7.42 -13.60
N ARG A 157 6.58 7.74 -14.09
CA ARG A 157 6.80 8.11 -15.50
C ARG A 157 6.48 6.97 -16.47
N LEU A 158 6.85 5.73 -16.14
CA LEU A 158 6.55 4.58 -16.98
C LEU A 158 5.05 4.27 -17.06
N SER A 159 4.28 4.60 -16.02
CA SER A 159 2.85 4.32 -16.01
C SER A 159 2.04 5.12 -17.05
N GLY A 160 2.61 6.19 -17.61
CA GLY A 160 2.03 6.94 -18.74
C GLY A 160 2.51 6.52 -20.11
N GLN A 161 3.43 5.54 -20.21
CA GLN A 161 3.91 5.06 -21.49
C GLN A 161 3.00 3.97 -22.08
N ARG A 162 3.17 3.70 -23.37
CA ARG A 162 2.50 2.60 -24.08
C ARG A 162 2.79 1.26 -23.40
N PHE A 163 1.82 0.33 -23.48
CA PHE A 163 1.83 -0.95 -22.75
C PHE A 163 3.18 -1.67 -22.76
N LEU A 164 3.76 -1.93 -23.94
CA LEU A 164 5.04 -2.64 -24.05
C LEU A 164 6.20 -1.91 -23.36
N ARG A 165 6.33 -0.60 -23.58
CA ARG A 165 7.39 0.22 -22.98
C ARG A 165 7.21 0.39 -21.47
N LYS A 166 5.95 0.44 -21.01
CA LYS A 166 5.60 0.43 -19.60
C LYS A 166 6.06 -0.87 -18.93
N TRP A 167 5.73 -2.03 -19.49
CA TRP A 167 6.09 -3.32 -18.89
C TRP A 167 7.58 -3.59 -18.95
N SER A 168 8.25 -3.33 -20.08
CA SER A 168 9.70 -3.49 -20.18
C SER A 168 10.44 -2.58 -19.21
N GLY A 169 10.02 -1.31 -19.08
CA GLY A 169 10.58 -0.39 -18.10
C GLY A 169 10.35 -0.84 -16.66
N HIS A 170 9.16 -1.33 -16.31
CA HIS A 170 8.88 -1.84 -14.97
C HIS A 170 9.72 -3.09 -14.65
N LEU A 171 9.92 -3.97 -15.63
CA LEU A 171 10.77 -5.14 -15.49
C LEU A 171 12.23 -4.74 -15.24
N VAL A 172 12.78 -3.83 -16.04
CA VAL A 172 14.15 -3.31 -15.86
C VAL A 172 14.34 -2.62 -14.51
N LEU A 173 13.37 -1.82 -14.05
CA LEU A 173 13.44 -1.19 -12.74
C LEU A 173 13.35 -2.22 -11.61
N ALA A 174 12.50 -3.24 -11.75
CA ALA A 174 12.36 -4.28 -10.75
C ALA A 174 13.63 -5.13 -10.66
N THR A 175 14.15 -5.61 -11.79
CA THR A 175 15.40 -6.39 -11.83
C THR A 175 16.56 -5.58 -11.30
N GLY A 176 16.76 -4.34 -11.78
CA GLY A 176 17.83 -3.47 -11.30
C GLY A 176 17.75 -3.20 -9.79
N ARG A 177 16.55 -2.98 -9.25
CA ARG A 177 16.34 -2.81 -7.81
C ARG A 177 16.63 -4.07 -7.01
N ILE A 178 16.18 -5.25 -7.48
CA ILE A 178 16.43 -6.53 -6.82
C ILE A 178 17.92 -6.85 -6.84
N SER A 179 18.59 -6.69 -7.98
CA SER A 179 20.03 -6.91 -8.12
C SER A 179 20.81 -6.01 -7.19
N LEU A 180 20.47 -4.71 -7.13
CA LEU A 180 21.14 -3.77 -6.23
C LEU A 180 20.89 -4.11 -4.75
N LEU A 181 19.66 -4.48 -4.39
CA LEU A 181 19.31 -4.92 -3.03
C LEU A 181 20.11 -6.16 -2.62
N LEU A 182 20.14 -7.18 -3.48
CA LEU A 182 20.88 -8.42 -3.25
C LEU A 182 22.37 -8.16 -3.10
N LEU A 183 22.96 -7.34 -3.98
CA LEU A 183 24.37 -7.01 -3.93
C LEU A 183 24.72 -6.25 -2.64
N LEU A 184 23.91 -5.26 -2.25
CA LEU A 184 24.12 -4.50 -1.02
C LEU A 184 23.97 -5.36 0.25
N TRP A 185 23.09 -6.36 0.24
CA TRP A 185 22.87 -7.24 1.39
C TRP A 185 23.82 -8.43 1.46
N LEU A 186 24.21 -9.03 0.34
CA LEU A 186 25.07 -10.21 0.34
C LEU A 186 26.55 -9.84 0.41
N GLN A 187 26.96 -8.77 -0.30
CA GLN A 187 28.36 -8.37 -0.41
C GLN A 187 28.45 -6.84 -0.49
N PRO A 188 28.26 -6.11 0.63
CA PRO A 188 28.37 -4.66 0.65
C PRO A 188 29.81 -4.22 0.32
N HIS A 189 30.07 -3.95 -0.96
CA HIS A 189 31.35 -3.47 -1.45
C HIS A 189 31.29 -1.94 -1.67
N PRO A 190 32.36 -1.18 -1.37
CA PRO A 190 32.40 0.28 -1.60
C PRO A 190 31.97 0.69 -3.02
N VAL A 191 32.32 -0.11 -4.02
CA VAL A 191 31.94 0.09 -5.44
C VAL A 191 30.42 0.14 -5.63
N LEU A 192 29.65 -0.68 -4.90
CA LEU A 192 28.19 -0.68 -5.00
C LEU A 192 27.57 0.62 -4.48
N PHE A 193 28.17 1.23 -3.45
CA PHE A 193 27.76 2.54 -2.96
C PHE A 193 28.07 3.64 -3.97
N VAL A 194 29.18 3.54 -4.70
CA VAL A 194 29.50 4.44 -5.83
C VAL A 194 28.46 4.29 -6.94
N VAL A 195 28.11 3.06 -7.32
CA VAL A 195 27.03 2.81 -8.30
C VAL A 195 25.71 3.41 -7.83
N ALA A 196 25.34 3.20 -6.57
CA ALA A 196 24.13 3.80 -5.99
C ALA A 196 24.18 5.33 -6.04
N LEU A 197 25.34 5.94 -5.76
CA LEU A 197 25.53 7.39 -5.88
C LEU A 197 25.37 7.87 -7.33
N CYS A 198 25.91 7.16 -8.32
CA CYS A 198 25.70 7.46 -9.73
C CYS A 198 24.22 7.41 -10.11
N VAL A 199 23.48 6.40 -9.62
CA VAL A 199 22.02 6.30 -9.84
C VAL A 199 21.28 7.47 -9.19
N LEU A 200 21.69 7.89 -7.98
CA LEU A 200 21.12 9.07 -7.31
C LEU A 200 21.39 10.35 -8.09
N LEU A 201 22.62 10.55 -8.58
CA LEU A 201 22.99 11.71 -9.39
C LEU A 201 22.19 11.76 -10.69
N PHE A 202 22.17 10.66 -11.45
CA PHE A 202 21.40 10.57 -12.69
C PHE A 202 19.89 10.77 -12.44
N GLY A 203 19.37 10.14 -11.38
CA GLY A 203 18.00 10.33 -10.95
C GLY A 203 17.68 11.78 -10.58
N SER A 204 18.59 12.46 -9.88
CA SER A 204 18.41 13.86 -9.51
C SER A 204 18.36 14.78 -10.73
N LEU A 205 19.23 14.56 -11.72
CA LEU A 205 19.23 15.31 -12.98
C LEU A 205 17.94 15.07 -13.76
N HIS A 206 17.49 13.82 -13.86
CA HIS A 206 16.26 13.49 -14.55
C HIS A 206 15.01 14.08 -13.86
N VAL A 207 14.94 14.02 -12.53
CA VAL A 207 13.85 14.62 -11.74
C VAL A 207 13.86 16.14 -11.91
N ARG A 208 15.04 16.78 -11.85
CA ARG A 208 15.22 18.22 -12.07
C ARG A 208 14.79 18.65 -13.47
N HIS A 209 15.21 17.91 -14.49
CA HIS A 209 14.80 18.20 -15.87
C HIS A 209 13.28 18.11 -16.05
N TRP A 210 12.66 17.07 -15.49
CA TRP A 210 11.20 16.93 -15.55
C TRP A 210 10.45 18.00 -14.75
N SER A 211 10.95 18.38 -13.57
CA SER A 211 10.28 19.37 -12.71
C SER A 211 10.33 20.79 -13.28
N LEU A 212 11.36 21.11 -14.06
CA LEU A 212 11.53 22.40 -14.74
C LEU A 212 10.75 22.53 -16.04
N ARG A 213 10.21 21.41 -16.58
CA ARG A 213 9.43 21.44 -17.82
C ARG A 213 8.01 21.97 -17.58
N GLU A 214 7.56 22.91 -18.40
CA GLU A 214 6.18 23.42 -18.38
C GLU A 214 5.20 22.56 -19.19
N ASP A 215 5.64 21.92 -20.28
CA ASP A 215 4.75 21.07 -21.07
C ASP A 215 4.36 19.77 -20.36
N GLY A 216 3.38 19.08 -20.96
CA GLY A 216 2.91 17.78 -20.50
C GLY A 216 1.89 17.87 -19.36
N LEU A 217 1.39 19.06 -19.02
CA LEU A 217 0.40 19.25 -17.95
C LEU A 217 -0.83 18.35 -18.12
N THR A 218 -1.31 18.15 -19.34
CA THR A 218 -2.48 17.28 -19.61
C THR A 218 -2.16 15.81 -19.33
N GLU A 219 -0.97 15.34 -19.71
CA GLU A 219 -0.50 13.98 -19.41
C GLU A 219 -0.35 13.79 -17.89
N ASP A 220 0.26 14.78 -17.22
CA ASP A 220 0.46 14.75 -15.77
C ASP A 220 -0.88 14.77 -15.00
N ILE A 221 -1.89 15.51 -15.47
CA ILE A 221 -3.26 15.51 -14.92
C ILE A 221 -3.91 14.13 -15.11
N LEU A 222 -3.78 13.51 -16.28
CA LEU A 222 -4.36 12.19 -16.51
C LEU A 222 -3.73 11.13 -15.61
N LEU A 223 -2.40 11.19 -15.44
CA LEU A 223 -1.67 10.29 -14.56
C LEU A 223 -1.99 10.52 -13.08
N SER A 224 -2.06 11.77 -12.64
CA SER A 224 -2.45 12.12 -11.27
C SER A 224 -3.86 11.66 -10.97
N THR A 225 -4.81 11.94 -11.86
CA THR A 225 -6.23 11.58 -11.69
C THR A 225 -6.40 10.07 -11.64
N LYS A 226 -5.75 9.32 -12.54
CA LYS A 226 -5.78 7.85 -12.53
C LYS A 226 -5.23 7.26 -11.22
N ARG A 227 -4.20 7.88 -10.63
CA ARG A 227 -3.61 7.42 -9.37
C ARG A 227 -4.40 7.86 -8.14
N GLN A 228 -4.99 9.05 -8.16
CA GLN A 228 -5.80 9.54 -7.05
C GLN A 228 -7.15 8.82 -6.99
N SER A 229 -7.73 8.50 -8.15
CA SER A 229 -8.99 7.79 -8.26
C SER A 229 -8.90 6.31 -7.93
N SER A 230 -7.72 5.67 -7.95
CA SER A 230 -7.63 4.23 -7.63
C SER A 230 -8.19 3.90 -6.25
N LEU A 231 -7.82 4.66 -5.21
CA LEU A 231 -8.38 4.48 -3.87
C LEU A 231 -9.88 4.76 -3.83
N SER A 232 -10.35 5.81 -4.53
CA SER A 232 -11.77 6.17 -4.58
C SER A 232 -12.61 5.15 -5.37
N ALA A 233 -12.03 4.52 -6.39
CA ALA A 233 -12.63 3.46 -7.17
C ALA A 233 -12.68 2.17 -6.35
N THR A 234 -11.60 1.81 -5.64
CA THR A 234 -11.62 0.72 -4.67
C THR A 234 -12.66 0.97 -3.57
N VAL A 235 -12.84 2.22 -3.13
CA VAL A 235 -13.94 2.61 -2.23
C VAL A 235 -15.30 2.38 -2.88
N LEU A 236 -15.52 2.81 -4.11
CA LEU A 236 -16.80 2.64 -4.80
C LEU A 236 -17.12 1.16 -5.03
N GLU A 237 -16.12 0.35 -5.38
CA GLU A 237 -16.20 -1.09 -5.58
C GLU A 237 -16.43 -1.85 -4.27
N LEU A 238 -15.74 -1.47 -3.18
CA LEU A 238 -15.91 -2.09 -1.87
C LEU A 238 -17.18 -1.61 -1.13
N ASN A 239 -17.60 -0.36 -1.32
CA ASN A 239 -18.73 0.26 -0.61
C ASN A 239 -20.04 0.28 -1.40
N GLY A 240 -20.06 -0.16 -2.67
CA GLY A 240 -21.26 -0.32 -3.51
C GLY A 240 -22.48 0.47 -3.04
N ALA A 241 -22.46 1.80 -3.23
CA ALA A 241 -23.58 2.72 -2.98
C ALA A 241 -24.34 2.56 -1.63
N LEU A 242 -23.67 2.29 -0.50
CA LEU A 242 -24.33 2.26 0.80
C LEU A 242 -23.82 3.36 1.74
N PRO A 243 -24.59 4.46 1.94
CA PRO A 243 -24.26 5.45 2.97
C PRO A 243 -24.46 4.82 4.36
N LYS A 244 -23.40 4.83 5.18
CA LYS A 244 -23.54 4.44 6.59
C LYS A 244 -24.11 5.61 7.41
N PRO A 245 -25.08 5.37 8.30
CA PRO A 245 -25.49 6.37 9.27
C PRO A 245 -24.37 6.56 10.30
N SER A 246 -23.93 7.81 10.46
CA SER A 246 -23.05 8.25 11.53
C SER A 246 -23.79 9.29 12.34
N HIS A 247 -24.11 9.02 13.60
CA HIS A 247 -24.19 10.06 14.64
C HIS A 247 -23.89 9.48 16.03
N ARG A 248 -22.69 9.82 16.54
CA ARG A 248 -22.28 10.03 17.95
C ARG A 248 -22.25 8.89 19.00
N LYS A 249 -21.16 8.96 19.78
CA LYS A 249 -20.80 8.44 21.12
C LYS A 249 -21.14 6.98 21.46
N ARG A 250 -20.11 6.13 21.44
CA ARG A 250 -20.04 4.93 22.31
C ARG A 250 -19.97 5.36 23.77
N PRO A 251 -20.53 4.56 24.69
CA PRO A 251 -19.64 3.76 25.53
C PRO A 251 -20.11 2.32 25.77
N LEU A 252 -19.30 1.63 26.57
CA LEU A 252 -19.18 0.21 26.87
C LEU A 252 -20.48 -0.53 27.24
N LEU A 253 -20.50 -1.82 26.88
CA LEU A 253 -21.29 -2.89 27.50
C LEU A 253 -22.81 -2.64 27.57
N HIS A 254 -23.52 -2.85 26.46
CA HIS A 254 -24.95 -3.16 26.53
C HIS A 254 -25.34 -4.28 25.56
N PRO A 255 -25.85 -5.43 26.05
CA PRO A 255 -26.16 -6.60 25.22
C PRO A 255 -27.50 -6.52 24.46
N ARG A 256 -28.17 -5.36 24.40
CA ARG A 256 -29.56 -5.23 23.89
C ARG A 256 -29.80 -4.21 22.76
N LEU A 257 -28.78 -3.81 21.99
CA LEU A 257 -28.90 -2.74 20.97
C LEU A 257 -28.79 -3.19 19.50
N PHE A 258 -29.11 -4.45 19.18
CA PHE A 258 -29.11 -4.94 17.78
C PHE A 258 -30.50 -4.89 17.13
N LYS A 259 -31.24 -3.78 17.27
CA LYS A 259 -32.45 -3.57 16.44
C LYS A 259 -32.05 -2.93 15.11
N LYS A 260 -32.30 -3.70 14.04
CA LYS A 260 -32.48 -3.34 12.62
C LYS A 260 -31.70 -2.11 12.14
N THR A 261 -30.55 -2.33 11.52
CA THR A 261 -29.89 -1.32 10.68
C THR A 261 -29.43 -1.99 9.40
N HIS A 262 -30.07 -1.65 8.28
CA HIS A 262 -30.09 -2.49 7.08
C HIS A 262 -28.91 -2.36 6.12
N GLN A 263 -27.92 -1.49 6.37
CA GLN A 263 -26.87 -1.24 5.36
C GLN A 263 -25.53 -1.02 6.04
N GLN A 264 -24.72 -2.08 6.09
CA GLN A 264 -23.37 -2.10 6.66
C GLN A 264 -22.41 -2.81 5.70
N LEU A 265 -21.12 -2.45 5.76
CA LEU A 265 -20.07 -3.03 4.93
C LEU A 265 -20.12 -4.58 4.97
N PRO A 266 -19.94 -5.27 3.83
CA PRO A 266 -19.94 -6.73 3.76
C PRO A 266 -19.02 -7.40 4.78
N LEU A 267 -17.84 -6.82 4.99
CA LEU A 267 -16.83 -7.27 5.95
C LEU A 267 -17.29 -7.17 7.42
N ILE A 268 -18.13 -6.18 7.74
CA ILE A 268 -18.65 -5.96 9.10
C ILE A 268 -19.77 -6.94 9.41
N ILE A 269 -20.61 -7.25 8.41
CA ILE A 269 -21.63 -8.30 8.51
C ILE A 269 -20.94 -9.65 8.73
N TYR A 270 -19.86 -9.92 8.00
CA TYR A 270 -19.05 -11.13 8.15
C TYR A 270 -18.45 -11.27 9.55
N LEU A 271 -17.82 -10.21 10.09
CA LEU A 271 -17.20 -10.25 11.42
C LEU A 271 -18.20 -10.22 12.58
N ARG A 272 -19.44 -9.76 12.35
CA ARG A 272 -20.52 -9.79 13.34
C ARG A 272 -21.14 -11.18 13.50
N ASP A 273 -21.03 -12.04 12.50
CA ASP A 273 -21.53 -13.42 12.60
C ASP A 273 -20.67 -14.20 13.62
N PRO A 274 -21.26 -14.70 14.72
CA PRO A 274 -20.51 -15.40 15.77
C PRO A 274 -19.88 -16.71 15.28
N SER A 275 -20.38 -17.28 14.17
CA SER A 275 -19.79 -18.48 13.56
C SER A 275 -18.49 -18.12 12.81
N LYS A 276 -18.53 -17.09 11.96
CA LYS A 276 -17.39 -16.59 11.20
C LYS A 276 -16.33 -15.93 12.07
N ARG A 277 -16.73 -15.28 13.16
CA ARG A 277 -15.80 -14.78 14.19
C ARG A 277 -15.05 -15.91 14.88
N ARG A 278 -15.75 -16.99 15.26
CA ARG A 278 -15.10 -18.17 15.86
C ARG A 278 -14.16 -18.85 14.86
N PHE A 279 -14.59 -18.99 13.61
CA PHE A 279 -13.74 -19.48 12.53
C PHE A 279 -12.48 -18.63 12.34
N LEU A 280 -12.60 -17.29 12.29
CA LEU A 280 -11.44 -16.41 12.17
C LEU A 280 -10.51 -16.50 13.38
N LEU A 281 -11.04 -16.54 14.60
CA LEU A 281 -10.23 -16.73 15.81
C LEU A 281 -9.51 -18.08 15.81
N GLN A 282 -10.18 -19.15 15.38
CA GLN A 282 -9.58 -20.47 15.22
C GLN A 282 -8.54 -20.47 14.11
N LEU A 283 -8.81 -19.80 12.98
CA LEU A 283 -7.87 -19.67 11.87
C LEU A 283 -6.63 -18.88 12.29
N PHE A 284 -6.79 -17.79 13.06
CA PHE A 284 -5.68 -17.04 13.63
C PHE A 284 -4.92 -17.83 14.69
N ALA A 285 -5.61 -18.54 15.58
CA ALA A 285 -4.97 -19.40 16.57
C ALA A 285 -4.17 -20.54 15.88
N ALA A 286 -4.76 -21.19 14.88
CA ALA A 286 -4.10 -22.20 14.06
C ALA A 286 -2.96 -21.63 13.23
N MET A 287 -3.09 -20.41 12.71
CA MET A 287 -2.03 -19.71 12.00
C MET A 287 -0.85 -19.40 12.94
N ASN A 288 -1.12 -18.84 14.12
CA ASN A 288 -0.07 -18.54 15.09
C ASN A 288 0.62 -19.82 15.58
N TYR A 289 -0.15 -20.85 15.92
CA TYR A 289 0.39 -22.14 16.31
C TYR A 289 1.21 -22.78 15.18
N GLY A 290 0.71 -22.76 13.95
CA GLY A 290 1.42 -23.26 12.78
C GLY A 290 2.69 -22.47 12.49
N LEU A 291 2.66 -21.14 12.64
CA LEU A 291 3.83 -20.29 12.46
C LEU A 291 4.90 -20.52 13.54
N LEU A 292 4.50 -20.88 14.76
CA LEU A 292 5.42 -21.18 15.86
C LEU A 292 6.04 -22.57 15.74
N VAL A 293 5.25 -23.59 15.40
CA VAL A 293 5.67 -25.00 15.45
C VAL A 293 6.30 -25.49 14.15
N LEU A 294 5.86 -25.01 12.99
CA LEU A 294 6.32 -25.56 11.71
C LEU A 294 7.68 -24.97 11.28
N PRO A 295 8.51 -25.77 10.56
CA PRO A 295 9.70 -25.27 9.88
C PRO A 295 9.33 -24.30 8.75
N TRP A 296 10.30 -23.53 8.25
CA TRP A 296 10.07 -22.40 7.32
C TRP A 296 9.22 -22.72 6.08
N ILE A 297 9.35 -23.92 5.50
CA ILE A 297 8.51 -24.39 4.38
C ILE A 297 7.05 -24.50 4.82
N GLY A 298 6.83 -25.10 5.98
CA GLY A 298 5.52 -25.25 6.60
C GLY A 298 4.89 -23.90 6.97
N ARG A 299 5.69 -22.92 7.41
CA ARG A 299 5.21 -21.54 7.67
C ARG A 299 4.73 -20.86 6.40
N GLY A 300 5.48 -20.98 5.30
CA GLY A 300 5.07 -20.47 3.98
C GLY A 300 3.78 -21.12 3.50
N LEU A 301 3.64 -22.44 3.68
CA LEU A 301 2.42 -23.19 3.39
C LEU A 301 1.24 -22.76 4.26
N VAL A 302 1.44 -22.52 5.55
CA VAL A 302 0.40 -22.01 6.45
C VAL A 302 -0.06 -20.62 6.03
N ILE A 303 0.86 -19.71 5.68
CA ILE A 303 0.51 -18.38 5.16
C ILE A 303 -0.26 -18.51 3.84
N ALA A 304 0.22 -19.32 2.91
CA ALA A 304 -0.45 -19.56 1.63
C ALA A 304 -1.83 -20.18 1.81
N PHE A 305 -1.96 -21.13 2.74
CA PHE A 305 -3.22 -21.77 3.10
C PHE A 305 -4.20 -20.78 3.74
N VAL A 306 -3.74 -19.96 4.69
CA VAL A 306 -4.57 -18.91 5.31
C VAL A 306 -5.01 -17.88 4.27
N LEU A 307 -4.10 -17.42 3.40
CA LEU A 307 -4.44 -16.52 2.29
C LEU A 307 -5.43 -17.17 1.32
N PHE A 308 -5.27 -18.46 1.02
CA PHE A 308 -6.19 -19.22 0.18
C PHE A 308 -7.57 -19.37 0.82
N VAL A 309 -7.63 -19.69 2.12
CA VAL A 309 -8.87 -19.78 2.91
C VAL A 309 -9.56 -18.42 2.99
N LEU A 310 -8.81 -17.34 3.23
CA LEU A 310 -9.33 -15.98 3.21
C LEU A 310 -9.83 -15.59 1.82
N TYR A 311 -9.10 -15.96 0.75
CA TYR A 311 -9.52 -15.72 -0.62
C TYR A 311 -10.79 -16.51 -1.00
N GLN A 312 -10.86 -17.78 -0.62
CA GLN A 312 -12.05 -18.63 -0.78
C GLN A 312 -13.24 -18.04 -0.02
N GLU A 313 -13.06 -17.64 1.25
CA GLU A 313 -14.10 -17.01 2.05
C GLU A 313 -14.56 -15.69 1.43
N VAL A 314 -13.65 -14.83 0.96
CA VAL A 314 -14.00 -13.59 0.25
C VAL A 314 -14.79 -13.89 -1.03
N LYS A 315 -14.39 -14.90 -1.80
CA LYS A 315 -15.08 -15.32 -3.03
C LYS A 315 -16.47 -15.90 -2.74
N GLN A 316 -16.59 -16.77 -1.74
CA GLN A 316 -17.86 -17.35 -1.31
C GLN A 316 -18.79 -16.27 -0.75
N HIS A 317 -18.25 -15.31 0.01
CA HIS A 317 -19.03 -14.19 0.50
C HIS A 317 -19.49 -13.27 -0.64
N ALA A 318 -18.62 -12.95 -1.60
CA ALA A 318 -19.00 -12.17 -2.77
C ALA A 318 -20.13 -12.85 -3.55
N LEU A 319 -20.09 -14.18 -3.71
CA LEU A 319 -21.15 -14.96 -4.33
C LEU A 319 -22.45 -14.96 -3.51
N TRP A 320 -22.36 -15.09 -2.19
CA TRP A 320 -23.52 -15.00 -1.29
C TRP A 320 -24.15 -13.61 -1.30
N PHE A 321 -23.32 -12.55 -1.30
CA PHE A 321 -23.74 -11.16 -1.40
C PHE A 321 -24.45 -10.87 -2.74
N ARG A 322 -23.92 -11.36 -3.87
CA ARG A 322 -24.58 -11.25 -5.19
C ARG A 322 -25.92 -11.98 -5.24
N LYS A 323 -26.08 -13.08 -4.49
CA LYS A 323 -27.35 -13.84 -4.43
C LYS A 323 -28.45 -13.15 -3.62
N GLN A 324 -28.14 -12.11 -2.84
CA GLN A 324 -29.15 -11.38 -2.07
C GLN A 324 -30.11 -10.58 -2.97
N ARG A 325 -31.38 -10.51 -2.54
CA ARG A 325 -32.52 -9.97 -3.31
C ARG A 325 -32.28 -8.55 -3.85
N PHE A 326 -31.53 -7.72 -3.12
CA PHE A 326 -31.21 -6.34 -3.51
C PHE A 326 -30.33 -6.26 -4.77
N TYR A 327 -29.29 -7.08 -4.89
CA TYR A 327 -28.41 -7.07 -6.07
C TYR A 327 -29.07 -7.71 -7.29
N ARG A 328 -29.91 -8.73 -7.13
CA ARG A 328 -30.74 -9.24 -8.25
C ARG A 328 -31.66 -8.16 -8.82
N LEU A 329 -32.17 -7.26 -7.99
CA LEU A 329 -33.02 -6.14 -8.43
C LEU A 329 -32.22 -5.03 -9.14
N VAL A 330 -30.95 -4.84 -8.78
CA VAL A 330 -30.06 -3.88 -9.47
C VAL A 330 -29.55 -4.47 -10.79
N ASP A 331 -29.08 -5.72 -10.80
CA ASP A 331 -28.65 -6.42 -12.01
C ASP A 331 -29.80 -6.56 -13.00
N SER A 332 -31.01 -6.92 -12.57
CA SER A 332 -32.18 -7.00 -13.46
C SER A 332 -32.59 -5.64 -14.05
N ARG A 333 -32.40 -4.53 -13.32
CA ARG A 333 -32.61 -3.18 -13.86
C ARG A 333 -31.51 -2.77 -14.85
N ILE A 334 -30.28 -3.21 -14.64
CA ILE A 334 -29.17 -2.95 -15.56
C ILE A 334 -29.34 -3.78 -16.84
N THR A 335 -29.70 -5.06 -16.74
CA THR A 335 -29.96 -5.91 -17.92
C THR A 335 -31.16 -5.41 -18.72
N ALA A 336 -32.26 -5.01 -18.06
CA ALA A 336 -33.42 -4.42 -18.74
C ALA A 336 -33.10 -3.06 -19.39
N SER A 337 -32.21 -2.27 -18.79
CA SER A 337 -31.71 -1.00 -19.35
C SER A 337 -30.79 -1.22 -20.56
N THR A 338 -30.02 -2.30 -20.59
CA THR A 338 -29.21 -2.67 -21.76
C THR A 338 -30.04 -3.30 -22.89
N GLU A 339 -31.09 -4.06 -22.58
CA GLU A 339 -32.02 -4.58 -23.60
C GLU A 339 -32.85 -3.45 -24.22
N ASN A 340 -33.32 -2.48 -23.43
CA ASN A 340 -34.04 -1.30 -23.94
C ASN A 340 -33.17 -0.27 -24.68
N LYS A 341 -31.85 -0.49 -24.77
CA LYS A 341 -30.94 0.31 -25.60
C LYS A 341 -30.62 -0.35 -26.94
N VAL A 342 -31.18 -1.53 -27.20
CA VAL A 342 -31.15 -2.21 -28.51
C VAL A 342 -32.54 -2.08 -29.14
N ILE A 343 -32.94 -0.84 -29.45
CA ILE A 343 -33.96 -0.52 -30.47
C ILE A 343 -33.48 0.72 -31.21
#